data_AF-A0A7J0DSR6-F1
#
_entry.id   AF-A0A7J0DSR6-F1
#
_cell.length_a   1.000
_cell.length_b   1.000
_cell.length_c   1.000
_cell.angle_alpha   90.00
_cell.angle_beta   90.00
_cell.angle_gamma   90.00
#
_symmetry.space_group_name_H-M   'P 1'
#
loop_
_entity.id
_entity.type
_entity.pdbx_description
1 polymer ?
#
loop_
_entity_poly.entity_id
_entity_poly.type
_entity_poly.pdbx_seq_one_letter_code
_entity_poly.pdbx_strand_id
1 'polypeptide(L)'
;MLERCPRCNVSRYKINCGKGKKIPHKILRYFPLTPRLKRLFMLKMISEDMRWHMKNPSDDEESRHLAHNDEWKDFDVKHLEFALKPCNVRLGLAVDGFNPFGNMSNSYSMWPVILVPYNLPPWLAMKDSFFILTLLVPSDK
;
A
#
# COMPACT_ATOMS: atom_id res chain seq x y z
N MET A 1 -11.06 -21.42 -15.57
CA MET A 1 -11.21 -19.97 -15.27
C MET A 1 -12.66 -19.75 -14.87
N LEU A 2 -12.97 -19.13 -13.73
CA LEU A 2 -14.36 -18.94 -13.28
C LEU A 2 -15.08 -17.94 -14.20
N GLU A 3 -16.28 -18.25 -14.70
CA GLU A 3 -17.06 -17.33 -15.54
C GLU A 3 -17.80 -16.25 -14.73
N ARG A 4 -18.09 -16.52 -13.46
CA ARG A 4 -18.76 -15.62 -12.53
C ARG A 4 -17.91 -15.33 -11.29
N CYS A 5 -18.19 -14.22 -10.61
CA CYS A 5 -17.54 -13.89 -9.35
C CYS A 5 -18.03 -14.82 -8.23
N PRO A 6 -17.15 -15.49 -7.46
CA PRO A 6 -17.59 -16.37 -6.36
C PRO A 6 -18.19 -15.62 -5.17
N ARG A 7 -18.01 -14.29 -5.08
CA ARG A 7 -18.63 -13.47 -4.01
C ARG A 7 -19.98 -12.86 -4.39
N CYS A 8 -20.08 -12.28 -5.58
CA CYS A 8 -21.29 -11.55 -5.99
C CYS A 8 -22.04 -12.18 -7.18
N ASN A 9 -21.57 -13.32 -7.70
CA ASN A 9 -22.15 -14.05 -8.83
C ASN A 9 -22.31 -13.26 -10.15
N VAL A 10 -21.73 -12.07 -10.25
CA VAL A 10 -21.75 -11.26 -11.48
C VAL A 10 -20.84 -11.88 -12.54
N SER A 11 -21.22 -11.73 -13.82
CA SER A 11 -20.40 -12.13 -14.97
C SER A 11 -19.01 -11.48 -14.91
N ARG A 12 -17.96 -12.27 -15.12
CA ARG A 12 -16.60 -11.74 -15.26
C ARG A 12 -16.31 -11.18 -16.65
N TYR A 13 -17.27 -11.26 -17.57
CA TYR A 13 -17.12 -10.80 -18.94
C TYR A 13 -18.17 -9.75 -19.28
N LYS A 14 -17.75 -8.69 -19.98
CA LYS A 14 -18.65 -7.74 -20.63
C LYS A 14 -19.35 -8.46 -21.79
N ILE A 15 -20.65 -8.20 -21.93
CA ILE A 15 -21.44 -8.70 -23.06
C ILE A 15 -21.01 -7.90 -24.29
N ASN A 16 -20.52 -8.59 -25.32
CA ASN A 16 -20.21 -7.98 -26.61
C ASN A 16 -21.41 -8.21 -27.53
N CYS A 17 -22.04 -7.14 -28.04
CA CYS A 17 -23.24 -7.22 -28.89
C CYS A 17 -22.96 -7.72 -30.32
N GLY A 18 -21.72 -8.08 -30.65
CA GLY A 18 -21.33 -8.76 -31.89
C GLY A 18 -20.74 -10.15 -31.64
N LYS A 19 -20.61 -10.97 -32.70
CA LYS A 19 -20.00 -12.33 -32.71
C LYS A 19 -18.49 -12.34 -32.36
N GLY A 20 -18.07 -11.58 -31.35
CA GLY A 20 -16.69 -11.42 -30.90
C GLY A 20 -16.39 -12.19 -29.61
N LYS A 21 -15.08 -12.37 -29.32
CA LYS A 21 -14.59 -13.01 -28.10
C LYS A 21 -15.09 -12.27 -26.84
N LYS A 22 -15.38 -13.02 -25.77
CA LYS A 22 -15.76 -12.48 -24.45
C LYS A 22 -14.66 -11.56 -23.90
N ILE A 23 -14.98 -10.32 -23.55
CA ILE A 23 -14.02 -9.35 -22.98
C ILE A 23 -14.08 -9.42 -21.45
N PRO A 24 -13.02 -9.81 -20.74
CA PRO A 24 -13.04 -9.86 -19.29
C PRO A 24 -13.18 -8.45 -18.68
N HIS A 25 -13.92 -8.34 -17.59
CA HIS A 25 -13.91 -7.14 -16.74
C HIS A 25 -12.51 -6.95 -16.15
N LYS A 26 -12.11 -5.69 -15.99
CA LYS A 26 -10.92 -5.32 -15.24
C LYS A 26 -11.15 -5.61 -13.76
N ILE A 27 -10.23 -6.34 -13.15
CA ILE A 27 -10.33 -6.78 -11.76
C ILE A 27 -9.20 -6.14 -10.97
N LEU A 28 -9.56 -5.26 -10.03
CA LEU A 28 -8.68 -4.83 -8.96
C LEU A 28 -8.31 -6.03 -8.10
N ARG A 29 -7.02 -6.34 -7.97
CA ARG A 29 -6.57 -7.42 -7.09
C ARG A 29 -6.14 -6.84 -5.75
N TYR A 30 -6.83 -7.23 -4.69
CA TYR A 30 -6.50 -6.85 -3.32
C TYR A 30 -5.73 -7.96 -2.61
N PHE A 31 -4.62 -7.58 -1.98
CA PHE A 31 -3.83 -8.42 -1.10
C PHE A 31 -4.08 -8.00 0.35
N PRO A 32 -4.56 -8.90 1.23
CA PRO A 32 -4.88 -8.56 2.61
C PRO A 32 -3.68 -7.99 3.38
N LEU A 33 -3.87 -6.79 3.95
CA LEU A 33 -2.84 -6.07 4.69
C LEU A 33 -2.65 -6.62 6.11
N THR A 34 -3.75 -6.88 6.82
CA THR A 34 -3.76 -7.35 8.22
C THR A 34 -2.81 -8.52 8.51
N PRO A 35 -2.80 -9.63 7.73
CA PRO A 35 -1.88 -10.74 8.02
C PRO A 35 -0.40 -10.35 7.82
N ARG A 36 -0.10 -9.42 6.91
CA ARG A 36 1.25 -8.94 6.68
C ARG A 36 1.74 -8.08 7.83
N LEU A 37 0.91 -7.15 8.31
CA LEU A 37 1.23 -6.33 9.48
C LEU A 37 1.39 -7.20 10.74
N LYS A 38 0.50 -8.18 10.96
CA LYS A 38 0.65 -9.13 12.08
C LYS A 38 2.00 -9.84 12.03
N ARG A 39 2.47 -10.24 10.85
CA ARG A 39 3.78 -10.90 10.69
C ARG A 39 4.96 -10.02 11.12
N LEU A 40 4.91 -8.71 10.85
CA LEU A 40 5.96 -7.78 11.31
C LEU A 40 6.06 -7.74 12.83
N PHE A 41 4.93 -7.77 13.54
CA PHE A 41 4.90 -7.79 15.00
C PHE A 41 5.14 -9.17 15.64
N MET A 42 4.97 -10.26 14.89
CA MET A 42 5.30 -11.61 15.39
C MET A 42 6.80 -11.87 15.46
N LEU A 43 7.61 -11.19 14.65
CA LEU A 43 9.06 -11.36 14.65
C LEU A 43 9.68 -10.38 15.66
N LYS A 44 10.31 -10.90 16.72
CA LYS A 44 10.85 -10.10 17.83
C LYS A 44 11.72 -8.93 17.37
N MET A 45 12.73 -9.20 16.54
CA MET A 45 13.64 -8.16 16.03
C MET A 45 12.90 -7.05 15.29
N ILE A 46 12.02 -7.42 14.35
CA ILE A 46 11.25 -6.44 13.57
C ILE A 46 10.24 -5.70 14.45
N SER A 47 9.65 -6.35 15.45
CA SER A 47 8.71 -5.70 16.37
C SER A 47 9.39 -4.61 17.21
N GLU A 48 10.68 -4.76 17.52
CA GLU A 48 11.48 -3.74 18.19
C GLU A 48 11.78 -2.58 17.24
N ASP A 49 12.13 -2.88 15.98
CA ASP A 49 12.33 -1.88 14.92
C ASP A 49 11.04 -1.13 14.57
N MET A 50 9.87 -1.77 14.63
CA MET A 50 8.57 -1.13 14.43
C MET A 50 8.22 -0.12 15.54
N ARG A 51 9.04 -0.01 16.59
CA ARG A 51 8.92 1.04 17.63
C ARG A 51 10.01 2.11 17.52
N TRP A 52 10.84 2.04 16.48
CA TRP A 52 12.00 2.92 16.30
C TRP A 52 11.61 4.40 16.29
N HIS A 53 10.53 4.74 15.58
CA HIS A 53 10.00 6.11 15.49
C HIS A 53 9.69 6.76 16.85
N MET A 54 9.29 5.98 17.86
CA MET A 54 8.97 6.50 19.19
C MET A 54 10.24 6.65 20.06
N LYS A 55 11.26 5.82 19.81
CA LYS A 55 12.53 5.85 20.55
C LYS A 55 13.49 6.92 20.04
N ASN A 56 13.31 7.37 18.80
CA ASN A 56 14.18 8.34 18.13
C ASN A 56 13.35 9.52 17.61
N PRO A 57 12.70 10.29 18.50
CA PRO A 57 12.03 11.52 18.08
C PRO A 57 13.03 12.42 17.36
N SER A 58 12.60 13.09 16.30
CA SER A 58 13.45 14.07 15.60
C SER A 58 13.80 15.22 16.54
N ASP A 59 15.09 15.49 16.74
CA ASP A 59 15.53 16.80 17.20
C ASP A 59 15.24 17.82 16.09
N ASP A 60 14.79 19.02 16.47
CA ASP A 60 14.12 20.03 15.64
C ASP A 60 14.86 20.51 14.36
N GLU A 61 16.08 20.04 14.09
CA GLU A 61 16.90 20.52 12.97
C GLU A 61 16.92 19.62 11.72
N GLU A 62 16.53 18.35 11.79
CA GLU A 62 16.60 17.50 10.58
C GLU A 62 15.58 16.35 10.60
N SER A 63 14.55 16.47 9.75
CA SER A 63 13.56 15.41 9.48
C SER A 63 14.21 14.23 8.72
N ARG A 64 15.05 13.46 9.40
CA ARG A 64 15.78 12.30 8.85
C ARG A 64 14.87 11.12 8.50
N HIS A 65 13.58 11.19 8.82
CA HIS A 65 12.63 10.10 8.65
C HIS A 65 11.21 10.61 8.35
N LEU A 66 10.52 10.00 7.39
CA LEU A 66 9.19 10.44 6.92
C LEU A 66 8.10 10.37 8.00
N ALA A 67 8.30 9.58 9.05
CA ALA A 67 7.40 9.54 10.20
C ALA A 67 7.51 10.77 11.14
N HIS A 68 8.47 11.66 10.90
CA HIS A 68 8.70 12.89 11.66
C HIS A 68 8.31 14.16 10.90
N ASN A 69 7.74 14.02 9.70
CA ASN A 69 7.24 15.16 8.95
C ASN A 69 6.13 15.89 9.72
N ASP A 70 5.93 17.17 9.41
CA ASP A 70 4.96 18.02 10.10
C ASP A 70 3.53 17.47 9.98
N GLU A 71 3.19 16.76 8.90
CA GLU A 71 1.86 16.13 8.79
C GLU A 71 1.64 15.05 9.87
N TRP A 72 2.68 14.31 10.25
CA TRP A 72 2.59 13.32 11.32
C TRP A 72 2.57 13.97 12.69
N LYS A 73 3.30 15.08 12.89
CA LYS A 73 3.24 15.87 14.13
C LYS A 73 1.82 16.41 14.35
N ASP A 74 1.23 17.01 13.31
CA ASP A 74 -0.15 17.49 13.34
C ASP A 74 -1.16 16.37 13.58
N PHE A 75 -0.94 15.19 12.98
CA PHE A 75 -1.77 14.01 13.21
C PHE A 75 -1.69 13.52 14.65
N ASP A 76 -0.49 13.46 15.23
CA ASP A 76 -0.27 13.01 16.61
C ASP A 76 -0.93 13.95 17.62
N VAL A 77 -0.90 15.27 17.39
CA VAL A 77 -1.60 16.27 18.23
C VAL A 77 -3.12 16.06 18.19
N LYS A 78 -3.69 15.75 17.01
CA LYS A 78 -5.13 15.50 16.83
C LYS A 78 -5.57 14.14 17.37
N HIS A 79 -4.65 13.17 17.43
CA HIS A 79 -4.93 11.78 17.77
C HIS A 79 -3.99 11.27 18.87
N LEU A 80 -4.07 11.87 20.06
CA LEU A 80 -3.22 11.52 21.21
C LEU A 80 -3.28 10.03 21.58
N GLU A 81 -4.46 9.42 21.58
CA GLU A 81 -4.60 7.98 21.85
C GLU A 81 -3.88 7.12 20.82
N PHE A 82 -3.76 7.61 19.58
CA PHE A 82 -3.00 6.94 18.54
C PHE A 82 -1.50 7.10 18.78
N ALA A 83 -1.05 8.33 19.01
CA ALA A 83 0.36 8.67 19.22
C ALA A 83 0.97 7.98 20.44
N LEU A 84 0.18 7.79 21.51
CA LEU A 84 0.62 7.13 22.74
C LEU A 84 0.87 5.63 22.58
N LYS A 85 0.35 4.99 21.53
CA LYS A 85 0.47 3.54 21.34
C LYS A 85 1.62 3.22 20.38
N PRO A 86 2.76 2.69 20.86
CA PRO A 86 3.92 2.38 20.01
C PRO A 86 3.66 1.33 18.94
N CYS A 87 2.61 0.53 19.09
CA CYS A 87 2.24 -0.52 18.13
C CYS A 87 1.37 0.00 16.97
N ASN A 88 0.98 1.27 16.98
CA ASN A 88 0.21 1.85 15.91
C ASN A 88 1.09 2.10 14.68
N VAL A 89 0.62 1.64 13.52
CA VAL A 89 1.42 1.59 12.31
C VAL A 89 1.20 2.87 11.49
N ARG A 90 2.29 3.53 11.12
CA ARG A 90 2.37 4.63 10.17
C ARG A 90 2.80 4.07 8.81
N LEU A 91 1.95 4.24 7.81
CA LEU A 91 2.15 3.67 6.48
C LEU A 91 2.30 4.78 5.45
N GLY A 92 3.39 4.73 4.69
CA GLY A 92 3.53 5.46 3.43
C GLY A 92 2.82 4.74 2.31
N LEU A 93 2.12 5.48 1.46
CA LEU A 93 1.48 4.98 0.25
C LEU A 93 2.30 5.44 -0.96
N ALA A 94 2.74 4.49 -1.78
CA ALA A 94 3.38 4.74 -3.06
C ALA A 94 2.58 4.09 -4.19
N VAL A 95 2.37 4.83 -5.25
CA VAL A 95 1.71 4.36 -6.48
C VAL A 95 2.59 4.79 -7.63
N ASP A 96 2.89 3.85 -8.53
CA ASP A 96 3.59 4.18 -9.78
C ASP A 96 2.70 5.11 -10.63
N GLY A 97 3.30 6.15 -11.19
CA GLY A 97 2.61 7.34 -11.69
C GLY A 97 1.48 6.97 -12.66
N PHE A 98 0.28 7.49 -12.40
CA PHE A 98 -0.78 7.49 -13.40
C PHE A 98 -0.22 8.09 -14.69
N ASN A 99 -0.28 7.36 -15.81
CA ASN A 99 0.00 7.91 -17.13
C ASN A 99 -1.33 8.28 -17.81
N PRO A 100 -1.92 9.46 -17.53
CA PRO A 100 -3.20 9.84 -18.10
C PRO A 100 -3.14 10.11 -19.62
N PHE A 101 -1.94 10.20 -20.22
CA PHE A 101 -1.77 10.64 -21.61
C PHE A 101 -1.26 9.56 -22.57
N GLY A 102 -1.08 8.31 -22.12
CA GLY A 102 -1.01 7.13 -23.01
C GLY A 102 0.03 7.17 -24.13
N ASN A 103 1.08 8.00 -24.03
CA ASN A 103 1.92 8.33 -25.20
C ASN A 103 2.91 7.25 -25.65
N MET A 104 3.03 6.10 -24.94
CA MET A 104 3.87 4.99 -25.40
C MET A 104 3.26 3.61 -25.09
N SER A 105 2.51 3.10 -26.08
CA SER A 105 2.42 1.72 -26.57
C SER A 105 2.61 0.51 -25.63
N ASN A 106 1.82 0.37 -24.57
CA ASN A 106 1.44 -0.97 -24.06
C ASN A 106 -0.08 -1.16 -24.13
N SER A 107 -0.53 -2.33 -24.61
CA SER A 107 -1.96 -2.65 -24.77
C SER A 107 -2.68 -2.89 -23.44
N TYR A 108 -1.92 -3.00 -22.34
CA TYR A 108 -2.41 -3.25 -20.99
C TYR A 108 -1.38 -2.74 -19.97
N SER A 109 -1.78 -1.84 -19.08
CA SER A 109 -0.97 -1.36 -17.95
C SER A 109 -1.59 -1.82 -16.63
N MET A 110 -0.73 -2.14 -15.66
CA MET A 110 -1.11 -2.49 -14.28
C MET A 110 -0.26 -1.68 -13.33
N TRP A 111 -0.89 -1.00 -12.38
CA TRP A 111 -0.20 -0.17 -11.41
C TRP A 111 -0.19 -0.85 -10.04
N PRO A 112 0.99 -1.07 -9.44
CA PRO A 112 1.08 -1.55 -8.08
C PRO A 112 0.81 -0.40 -7.10
N VAL A 113 0.03 -0.69 -6.06
CA VAL A 113 -0.08 0.15 -4.86
C VAL A 113 0.73 -0.50 -3.76
N ILE A 114 1.80 0.19 -3.35
CA ILE A 114 2.76 -0.29 -2.37
C ILE A 114 2.58 0.50 -1.07
N LEU A 115 2.56 -0.21 0.05
CA LEU A 115 2.62 0.38 1.38
C LEU A 115 4.01 0.15 1.99
N VAL A 116 4.53 1.16 2.67
CA VAL A 116 5.81 1.12 3.37
C VAL A 116 5.60 1.44 4.85
N PRO A 117 6.02 0.58 5.78
CA PRO A 117 5.91 0.85 7.21
C PRO A 117 6.98 1.86 7.66
N TYR A 118 6.58 3.12 7.80
CA TYR A 118 7.42 4.21 8.31
C TYR A 118 7.61 4.16 9.83
N ASN A 119 7.16 3.12 10.51
CA ASN A 119 7.60 2.89 11.88
C ASN A 119 9.04 2.39 11.99
N LEU A 120 9.51 1.71 10.93
CA LEU A 120 10.85 1.15 10.83
C LEU A 120 11.89 2.26 10.70
N PRO A 121 13.14 2.02 11.10
CA PRO A 121 14.22 2.95 10.82
C PRO A 121 14.43 3.14 9.31
N PRO A 122 14.98 4.30 8.88
CA PRO A 122 15.09 4.65 7.46
C PRO A 122 15.77 3.57 6.59
N TRP A 123 16.82 2.93 7.11
CA TRP A 123 17.57 1.89 6.40
C TRP A 123 16.83 0.55 6.26
N LEU A 124 15.77 0.32 7.04
CA LEU A 124 14.88 -0.83 6.86
C LEU A 124 13.65 -0.44 6.06
N ALA A 125 13.07 0.74 6.31
CA ALA A 125 11.89 1.22 5.59
C ALA A 125 12.11 1.27 4.07
N MET A 126 13.34 1.56 3.61
CA MET A 126 13.68 1.59 2.18
C MET A 126 14.06 0.23 1.58
N LYS A 127 14.08 -0.86 2.36
CA LYS A 127 14.34 -2.20 1.80
C LYS A 127 13.07 -2.77 1.18
N ASP A 128 13.23 -3.32 -0.02
CA ASP A 128 12.21 -4.03 -0.80
C ASP A 128 11.44 -5.10 0.01
N SER A 129 12.12 -5.76 0.95
CA SER A 129 11.57 -6.79 1.82
C SER A 129 10.44 -6.29 2.74
N PHE A 130 10.38 -4.97 3.00
CA PHE A 130 9.32 -4.34 3.80
C PHE A 130 8.26 -3.64 2.95
N PHE A 131 8.39 -3.65 1.63
CA PHE A 131 7.36 -3.13 0.74
C PHE A 131 6.17 -4.09 0.67
N ILE A 132 5.00 -3.57 1.01
CA ILE A 132 3.77 -4.33 1.05
C ILE A 132 2.94 -3.98 -0.18
N LEU A 133 2.97 -4.82 -1.20
CA LEU A 133 2.00 -4.76 -2.30
C LEU A 133 0.59 -5.03 -1.75
N THR A 134 -0.30 -4.05 -1.90
CA THR A 134 -1.70 -4.13 -1.43
C THR A 134 -2.71 -4.20 -2.54
N LEU A 135 -2.51 -3.46 -3.63
CA LEU A 135 -3.42 -3.46 -4.77
C LEU A 135 -2.64 -3.61 -6.07
N LEU A 136 -3.24 -4.31 -7.03
CA LEU A 136 -2.88 -4.20 -8.45
C LEU A 136 -4.09 -3.63 -9.18
N VAL A 137 -3.93 -2.39 -9.63
CA VAL A 137 -4.95 -1.63 -10.35
C VAL A 137 -4.72 -1.83 -11.84
N PRO A 138 -5.58 -2.56 -12.56
CA PRO A 138 -5.53 -2.56 -14.01
C PRO A 138 -5.91 -1.18 -14.53
N SER A 139 -5.17 -0.67 -15.49
CA SER A 139 -5.41 0.62 -16.10
C SER A 139 -5.94 0.51 -17.51
N ASP A 140 -6.56 1.59 -17.94
CA ASP A 140 -7.19 1.76 -19.23
C ASP A 140 -6.22 2.42 -20.21
N LYS A 141 -6.49 2.17 -21.49
CA LYS A 141 -6.26 3.15 -22.54
C LYS A 141 -7.46 4.08 -22.54
#